data_AF-A0A6N7PJV4-F1
#
_entry.id   AF-A0A6N7PJV4-F1
#
_cell.length_a   1.000
_cell.length_b   1.000
_cell.length_c   1.000
_cell.angle_alpha   90.00
_cell.angle_beta   90.00
_cell.angle_gamma   90.00
#
_symmetry.space_group_name_H-M   'P 1'
#
loop_
_entity.id
_entity.type
_entity.pdbx_description
1 polymer ?
#
loop_
_entity_poly.entity_id
_entity_poly.type
_entity_poly.pdbx_seq_one_letter_code
_entity_poly.pdbx_strand_id
1 'polypeptide(L)'
;MKPKNLLYAGLGLVALAFSAGCGPDIAGVCEAQEACLGGNEADIDACIVAAEGQRETAIDIGCGDEFDTLAACTEPLLECTSVNSGQMCMDDGDCGGPAVCSNGLCSLKAYAIPEAQRDTCEAEQAAYSRCN
;
A
#
# COMPACT_ATOMS: atom_id res chain seq x y z
N MET A 1 33.32 -52.58 15.95
CA MET A 1 34.17 -51.52 15.37
C MET A 1 33.41 -50.19 15.46
N LYS A 2 34.11 -49.18 16.00
CA LYS A 2 33.78 -47.77 16.30
C LYS A 2 32.37 -47.20 15.99
N PRO A 3 31.60 -46.80 17.02
CA PRO A 3 30.67 -45.68 16.95
C PRO A 3 31.45 -44.35 17.05
N LYS A 4 31.07 -43.34 16.25
CA LYS A 4 31.59 -41.96 16.40
C LYS A 4 30.58 -41.13 17.17
N ASN A 5 30.93 -40.79 18.41
CA ASN A 5 30.33 -39.71 19.18
C ASN A 5 30.77 -38.36 18.60
N LEU A 6 29.86 -37.39 18.51
CA LEU A 6 30.12 -35.94 18.62
C LEU A 6 28.73 -35.28 18.77
N LEU A 7 28.21 -35.04 19.99
CA LEU A 7 28.38 -33.80 20.77
C LEU A 7 28.27 -32.51 19.92
N TYR A 8 27.06 -31.98 19.82
CA TYR A 8 26.75 -30.53 19.83
C TYR A 8 25.51 -30.42 20.75
N ALA A 9 25.69 -30.15 22.05
CA ALA A 9 25.86 -28.81 22.62
C ALA A 9 24.72 -27.89 22.15
N GLY A 10 23.77 -27.67 23.06
CA GLY A 10 22.59 -26.88 22.81
C GLY A 10 22.90 -25.45 22.40
N LEU A 11 22.19 -24.99 21.37
CA LEU A 11 21.75 -23.62 21.29
C LEU A 11 20.23 -23.69 21.39
N GLY A 12 19.70 -23.28 22.54
CA GLY A 12 18.29 -23.00 22.67
C GLY A 12 17.92 -21.93 21.64
N LEU A 13 17.05 -22.28 20.71
CA LEU A 13 16.36 -21.29 19.89
C LEU A 13 15.50 -20.49 20.87
N VAL A 14 15.99 -19.31 21.25
CA VAL A 14 15.16 -18.28 21.85
C VAL A 14 14.15 -17.94 20.75
N ALA A 15 12.93 -18.47 20.88
CA ALA A 15 11.78 -17.97 20.15
C ALA A 15 11.50 -16.57 20.69
N LEU A 16 12.22 -15.58 20.17
CA LEU A 16 11.80 -14.20 20.21
C LEU A 16 10.47 -14.16 19.46
N ALA A 17 9.39 -14.03 20.21
CA ALA A 17 8.10 -13.66 19.67
C ALA A 17 8.21 -12.26 19.07
N PHE A 18 8.67 -12.17 17.83
CA PHE A 18 8.46 -11.04 16.94
C PHE A 18 7.01 -11.10 16.48
N SER A 19 6.07 -10.66 17.33
CA SER A 19 4.67 -10.47 16.93
C SER A 19 4.41 -9.08 16.32
N ALA A 20 5.44 -8.43 15.78
CA ALA A 20 5.38 -7.25 14.92
C ALA A 20 6.69 -7.25 14.10
N GLY A 21 6.66 -7.26 12.76
CA GLY A 21 7.93 -7.20 12.03
C GLY A 21 7.99 -7.66 10.57
N CYS A 22 6.89 -7.66 9.83
CA CYS A 22 6.97 -7.42 8.39
C CYS A 22 6.19 -6.12 8.18
N GLY A 23 6.82 -5.09 7.62
CA GLY A 23 6.17 -3.81 7.34
C GLY A 23 5.01 -3.95 6.35
N PRO A 24 4.45 -2.83 5.87
CA PRO A 24 3.37 -2.82 4.89
C PRO A 24 3.67 -3.67 3.65
N ASP A 25 2.64 -4.24 3.04
CA ASP A 25 2.75 -4.99 1.78
C ASP A 25 2.79 -4.03 0.59
N ILE A 26 3.85 -3.21 0.54
CA ILE A 26 4.04 -2.16 -0.48
C ILE A 26 3.96 -2.74 -1.89
N ALA A 27 4.59 -3.90 -2.12
CA ALA A 27 4.56 -4.55 -3.43
C ALA A 27 3.14 -4.95 -3.83
N GLY A 28 2.39 -5.61 -2.94
CA GLY A 28 1.00 -5.98 -3.20
C GLY A 28 0.08 -4.78 -3.46
N VAL A 29 0.26 -3.69 -2.71
CA VAL A 29 -0.48 -2.43 -2.89
C VAL A 29 -0.18 -1.82 -4.26
N CYS A 30 1.10 -1.73 -4.64
CA CYS A 30 1.51 -1.16 -5.92
C CYS A 30 1.05 -2.02 -7.12
N GLU A 31 1.15 -3.35 -7.03
CA GLU A 31 0.62 -4.26 -8.04
C GLU A 31 -0.90 -4.06 -8.22
N ALA A 32 -1.65 -3.96 -7.12
CA ALA A 32 -3.09 -3.73 -7.16
C ALA A 32 -3.45 -2.34 -7.71
N GLN A 33 -2.67 -1.31 -7.37
CA GLN A 33 -2.82 0.04 -7.88
C GLN A 33 -2.62 0.08 -9.40
N GLU A 34 -1.51 -0.45 -9.90
CA GLU A 34 -1.21 -0.39 -11.32
C GLU A 34 -2.12 -1.31 -12.15
N ALA A 35 -2.55 -2.44 -11.58
CA ALA A 35 -3.62 -3.25 -12.18
C ALA A 35 -4.94 -2.47 -12.30
N CYS A 36 -5.24 -1.55 -11.37
CA CYS A 36 -6.42 -0.68 -11.44
C CYS A 36 -6.27 0.44 -12.47
N LEU A 37 -5.09 1.06 -12.54
CA LEU A 37 -4.82 2.23 -13.37
C LEU A 37 -4.39 1.88 -14.80
N GLY A 38 -4.08 0.61 -15.06
CA GLY A 38 -3.60 0.14 -16.36
C GLY A 38 -2.10 0.40 -16.58
N GLY A 39 -1.31 0.44 -15.49
CA GLY A 39 0.14 0.56 -15.53
C GLY A 39 0.85 -0.71 -15.98
N ASN A 40 2.16 -0.60 -16.13
CA ASN A 40 3.07 -1.70 -16.49
C ASN A 40 4.12 -1.95 -15.38
N GLU A 41 5.03 -2.90 -15.61
CA GLU A 41 6.08 -3.27 -14.63
C GLU A 41 6.94 -2.08 -14.18
N ALA A 42 7.24 -1.12 -15.08
CA ALA A 42 8.01 0.06 -14.71
C ALA A 42 7.23 1.02 -13.79
N ASP A 43 5.90 1.06 -13.92
CA ASP A 43 5.03 1.85 -13.03
C ASP A 43 4.95 1.18 -11.64
N ILE A 44 4.89 -0.16 -11.60
CA ILE A 44 4.92 -0.93 -10.35
C ILE A 44 6.25 -0.69 -9.62
N ASP A 45 7.38 -0.82 -10.31
CA ASP A 45 8.71 -0.56 -9.74
C ASP A 45 8.84 0.87 -9.21
N ALA A 46 8.32 1.86 -9.96
CA ALA A 46 8.33 3.25 -9.53
C ALA A 46 7.46 3.48 -8.28
N CYS A 47 6.29 2.86 -8.21
CA CYS A 47 5.42 2.90 -7.03
C CYS A 47 6.13 2.32 -5.80
N ILE A 48 6.76 1.14 -5.94
CA ILE A 48 7.47 0.48 -4.84
C ILE A 48 8.60 1.38 -4.31
N VAL A 49 9.47 1.89 -5.20
CA VAL A 49 10.57 2.77 -4.81
C VAL A 49 10.07 4.02 -4.10
N ALA A 50 8.98 4.62 -4.58
CA ALA A 50 8.41 5.81 -3.95
C ALA A 50 7.84 5.51 -2.56
N ALA A 51 7.13 4.41 -2.39
CA ALA A 51 6.53 4.00 -1.12
C ALA A 51 7.59 3.55 -0.10
N GLU A 52 8.61 2.80 -0.53
CA GLU A 52 9.76 2.46 0.32
C GLU A 52 10.52 3.70 0.77
N GLY A 53 10.70 4.69 -0.11
CA GLY A 53 11.32 5.97 0.25
C GLY A 53 10.52 6.78 1.27
N GLN A 54 9.18 6.75 1.19
CA GLN A 54 8.33 7.36 2.22
C GLN A 54 8.47 6.65 3.56
N ARG A 55 8.50 5.31 3.55
CA ARG A 55 8.70 4.51 4.75
C ARG A 55 10.07 4.77 5.39
N GLU A 56 11.14 4.81 4.59
CA GLU A 56 12.49 5.14 5.07
C GLU A 56 12.52 6.54 5.69
N THR A 57 11.91 7.52 5.03
CA THR A 57 11.80 8.89 5.56
C THR A 57 11.05 8.90 6.90
N ALA A 58 9.95 8.15 7.03
CA ALA A 58 9.20 8.04 8.28
C ALA A 58 10.06 7.39 9.38
N ILE A 59 10.82 6.34 9.06
CA ILE A 59 11.74 5.69 10.01
C ILE A 59 12.83 6.68 10.48
N ASP A 60 13.43 7.44 9.55
CA ASP A 60 14.50 8.39 9.84
C ASP A 60 14.07 9.52 10.79
N ILE A 61 12.80 9.93 10.73
CA ILE A 61 12.25 10.94 11.64
C ILE A 61 11.62 10.33 12.91
N GLY A 62 11.74 9.02 13.11
CA GLY A 62 11.23 8.31 14.30
C GLY A 62 9.73 7.98 14.28
N CYS A 63 9.13 7.98 13.09
CA CYS A 63 7.70 7.72 12.84
C CYS A 63 7.42 6.46 12.03
N GLY A 64 8.38 5.53 11.98
CA GLY A 64 8.23 4.26 11.26
C GLY A 64 7.05 3.43 11.76
N ASP A 65 6.82 3.41 13.07
CA ASP A 65 5.72 2.65 13.68
C ASP A 65 4.35 3.25 13.33
N GLU A 66 4.21 4.58 13.38
CA GLU A 66 2.98 5.28 12.97
C GLU A 66 2.69 5.11 11.48
N PHE A 67 3.72 5.13 10.63
CA PHE A 67 3.59 4.84 9.20
C PHE A 67 3.11 3.40 8.96
N ASP A 68 3.82 2.42 9.55
CA ASP A 68 3.49 1.01 9.38
C ASP A 68 2.08 0.69 9.93
N THR A 69 1.67 1.35 11.01
CA THR A 69 0.31 1.22 11.58
C THR A 69 -0.76 1.82 10.67
N LEU A 70 -0.53 3.01 10.11
CA LEU A 70 -1.44 3.63 9.15
C LEU A 70 -1.57 2.79 7.88
N ALA A 71 -0.45 2.29 7.36
CA ALA A 71 -0.46 1.43 6.19
C ALA A 71 -1.25 0.13 6.47
N ALA A 72 -0.97 -0.56 7.57
CA ALA A 72 -1.70 -1.76 7.97
C ALA A 72 -3.22 -1.54 8.13
N CYS A 73 -3.65 -0.34 8.52
CA CYS A 73 -5.07 0.01 8.57
C CYS A 73 -5.66 0.27 7.17
N THR A 74 -4.93 0.99 6.31
CA THR A 74 -5.46 1.51 5.04
C THR A 74 -5.38 0.52 3.88
N GLU A 75 -4.32 -0.28 3.81
CA GLU A 75 -4.10 -1.31 2.79
C GLU A 75 -5.33 -2.20 2.50
N PRO A 76 -5.97 -2.83 3.51
CA PRO A 76 -7.12 -3.70 3.26
C PRO A 76 -8.38 -2.94 2.80
N LEU A 77 -8.41 -1.61 2.89
CA LEU A 77 -9.55 -0.77 2.51
C LEU A 77 -9.40 -0.17 1.12
N LEU A 78 -8.22 -0.30 0.49
CA LEU A 78 -7.96 0.25 -0.84
C LEU A 78 -8.70 -0.56 -1.91
N GLU A 79 -9.48 0.14 -2.73
CA GLU A 79 -10.27 -0.47 -3.79
C GLU A 79 -10.08 0.26 -5.11
N CYS A 80 -10.18 -0.48 -6.21
CA CYS A 80 -10.26 0.10 -7.54
C CYS A 80 -11.66 0.67 -7.77
N THR A 81 -11.79 1.97 -7.64
CA THR A 81 -13.03 2.72 -7.81
C THR A 81 -13.06 3.45 -9.15
N SER A 82 -14.24 3.90 -9.55
CA SER A 82 -14.42 4.78 -10.72
C SER A 82 -15.18 6.01 -10.28
N VAL A 83 -14.56 7.18 -10.43
CA VAL A 83 -15.13 8.45 -10.02
C VAL A 83 -15.60 9.18 -11.26
N ASN A 84 -16.89 9.48 -11.32
CA ASN A 84 -17.44 10.30 -12.37
C ASN A 84 -17.11 11.76 -12.08
N SER A 85 -16.47 12.43 -13.04
CA SER A 85 -16.15 13.85 -12.95
C SER A 85 -17.37 14.78 -13.02
N GLY A 86 -18.54 14.25 -13.42
CA GLY A 86 -19.74 15.04 -13.71
C GLY A 86 -19.70 15.75 -15.07
N GLN A 87 -18.59 15.66 -15.81
CA GLN A 87 -18.49 16.13 -17.18
C GLN A 87 -19.23 15.19 -18.12
N MET A 88 -20.11 15.74 -18.95
CA MET A 88 -20.81 14.99 -19.99
C MET A 88 -19.85 14.65 -21.14
N CYS A 89 -20.02 13.47 -21.73
CA CYS A 89 -19.23 13.01 -22.88
C CYS A 89 -20.09 12.18 -23.84
N MET A 90 -19.68 12.15 -25.11
CA MET A 90 -20.15 11.22 -26.12
C MET A 90 -19.12 10.13 -26.42
N ASP A 91 -17.83 10.47 -26.34
CA ASP A 91 -16.71 9.54 -26.47
C ASP A 91 -15.54 9.93 -25.55
N ASP A 92 -14.52 9.07 -25.49
CA ASP A 92 -13.34 9.27 -24.63
C ASP A 92 -12.56 10.55 -24.96
N GLY A 93 -12.66 11.07 -26.18
CA GLY A 93 -11.97 12.30 -26.60
C GLY A 93 -12.55 13.55 -25.95
N ASP A 94 -13.80 13.50 -25.49
CA ASP A 94 -14.41 14.56 -24.69
C ASP A 94 -13.82 14.59 -23.27
N CYS A 95 -13.24 13.48 -22.81
CA CYS A 95 -12.69 13.31 -21.49
C CYS A 95 -11.19 13.65 -21.50
N GLY A 96 -10.82 14.74 -20.84
CA GLY A 96 -9.42 15.13 -20.74
C GLY A 96 -8.58 14.10 -19.96
N GLY A 97 -7.32 13.93 -20.36
CA GLY A 97 -6.36 13.11 -19.62
C GLY A 97 -6.71 11.61 -19.65
N PRO A 98 -6.60 10.89 -18.51
CA PRO A 98 -6.85 9.44 -18.44
C PRO A 98 -8.32 9.06 -18.19
N ALA A 99 -9.26 10.01 -18.26
CA ALA A 99 -10.68 9.72 -18.07
C ALA A 99 -11.30 9.09 -19.33
N VAL A 100 -12.26 8.19 -19.14
CA VAL A 100 -13.00 7.51 -20.22
C VAL A 100 -14.48 7.85 -20.16
N CYS A 101 -15.15 7.88 -21.30
CA CYS A 101 -16.57 8.13 -21.37
C CYS A 101 -17.37 6.88 -21.00
N SER A 102 -18.05 6.92 -19.85
CA SER A 102 -18.85 5.82 -19.34
C SER A 102 -20.25 6.31 -18.95
N ASN A 103 -21.28 5.74 -19.56
CA ASN A 103 -22.67 6.13 -19.36
C ASN A 103 -22.94 7.63 -19.60
N GLY A 104 -22.24 8.23 -20.58
CA GLY A 104 -22.37 9.64 -20.93
C GLY A 104 -21.68 10.61 -19.96
N LEU A 105 -20.88 10.09 -19.03
CA LEU A 105 -20.05 10.88 -18.10
C LEU A 105 -18.59 10.46 -18.17
N CYS A 106 -17.68 11.43 -18.10
CA CYS A 106 -16.26 11.16 -17.97
C CYS A 106 -15.96 10.55 -16.60
N SER A 107 -15.42 9.34 -16.60
CA SER A 107 -15.11 8.54 -15.42
C SER A 107 -13.62 8.27 -15.35
N LEU A 108 -13.02 8.44 -14.17
CA LEU A 108 -11.62 8.20 -13.90
C LEU A 108 -11.47 6.99 -12.97
N LYS A 109 -10.56 6.07 -13.30
CA LYS A 109 -10.15 5.00 -12.38
C LYS A 109 -9.31 5.58 -11.25
N ALA A 110 -9.60 5.16 -10.03
CA ALA A 110 -8.84 5.56 -8.85
C ALA A 110 -8.66 4.36 -7.93
N TYR A 111 -7.45 4.17 -7.43
CA TYR A 111 -7.17 3.20 -6.37
C TYR A 111 -7.13 3.95 -5.04
N ALA A 112 -8.18 3.83 -4.24
CA ALA A 112 -8.40 4.65 -3.06
C ALA A 112 -9.33 3.97 -2.06
N ILE A 113 -9.34 4.46 -0.81
CA ILE A 113 -10.30 4.05 0.21
C ILE A 113 -11.69 4.58 -0.19
N PRO A 114 -12.72 3.72 -0.31
CA PRO A 114 -14.08 4.14 -0.62
C PRO A 114 -14.60 5.17 0.38
N GLU A 115 -15.47 6.08 -0.08
CA GLU A 115 -16.01 7.16 0.76
C GLU A 115 -16.61 6.66 2.09
N ALA A 116 -17.30 5.52 2.05
CA ALA A 116 -17.91 4.89 3.21
C ALA A 116 -16.90 4.40 4.28
N GLN A 117 -15.62 4.29 3.94
CA GLN A 117 -14.55 3.76 4.79
C GLN A 117 -13.47 4.81 5.11
N ARG A 118 -13.63 6.06 4.66
CA ARG A 118 -12.57 7.09 4.79
C ARG A 118 -12.22 7.41 6.24
N ASP A 119 -13.17 7.31 7.15
CA ASP A 119 -12.97 7.61 8.57
C ASP A 119 -12.48 6.38 9.36
N THR A 120 -12.36 5.21 8.71
CA THR A 120 -12.00 3.96 9.39
C THR A 120 -10.60 4.02 10.03
N CYS A 121 -9.66 4.74 9.40
CA CYS A 121 -8.27 4.87 9.86
C CYS A 121 -7.93 6.29 10.36
N GLU A 122 -8.95 7.06 10.81
CA GLU A 122 -8.74 8.45 11.23
C GLU A 122 -7.75 8.55 12.40
N ALA A 123 -7.76 7.59 13.33
CA ALA A 123 -6.89 7.59 14.49
C ALA A 123 -5.41 7.38 14.10
N GLU A 124 -5.14 6.45 13.21
CA GLU A 124 -3.82 6.13 12.68
C GLU A 124 -3.31 7.29 11.81
N GLN A 125 -4.17 7.90 11.01
CA GLN A 125 -3.84 9.10 10.23
C GLN A 125 -3.52 10.29 11.16
N ALA A 126 -4.28 10.47 12.23
CA ALA A 126 -4.02 11.49 13.25
C ALA A 126 -2.74 11.23 14.05
N ALA A 127 -2.31 9.97 14.21
CA ALA A 127 -1.04 9.63 14.81
C ALA A 127 0.12 9.98 13.86
N TYR A 128 0.08 9.49 12.61
CA TYR A 128 1.12 9.74 11.62
C TYR A 128 1.25 11.24 11.24
N SER A 129 0.14 11.98 11.15
CA SER A 129 0.19 13.42 10.83
C SER A 129 0.92 14.28 11.87
N ARG A 130 1.13 13.79 13.09
CA ARG A 130 1.93 14.48 14.13
C ARG A 130 3.44 14.40 13.89
N CYS A 131 3.85 13.64 12.87
CA CYS A 131 5.24 13.49 12.44
C CYS A 131 5.72 14.59 11.51
N ASN A 132 4.85 15.52 11.09
CA ASN A 132 5.17 16.68 10.27
C ASN A 132 5.43 17.95 11.09
#